data_AF-A0A0F9G7L3-F1
#
_entry.id   AF-A0A0F9G7L3-F1
#
_cell.length_a   1.000
_cell.length_b   1.000
_cell.length_c   1.000
_cell.angle_alpha   90.00
_cell.angle_beta   90.00
_cell.angle_gamma   90.00
#
_symmetry.space_group_name_H-M   'P 1'
#
loop_
_entity.id
_entity.type
_entity.pdbx_description
1 polymer ?
#
loop_
_entity_poly.entity_id
_entity_poly.type
_entity_poly.pdbx_seq_one_letter_code
_entity_poly.pdbx_strand_id
1 'polypeptide(L)'
;MLRADNIRGLVNEHGVAGYLQIQADLLEGRETPNGRKVTRRPDEFSIRALWEGLVGPVEDTLAFAAGLNGKGYVEIQEAISSTGFSSAIGQLLAAKLIEGYDSPGFIGDELVETMPSSLRGERLAGFTALQGPKPVGELAQYEDSTFTDKFVGTRETKRGRLLSISEEAVVFDQTGQILLLASRLGEIARQERERRIVRAVIDADSGEVV
;
A
#
# COMPACT_ATOMS: atom_id res chain seq x y z
N MET A 1 12.02 -14.30 14.13
CA MET A 1 12.54 -13.86 12.82
C MET A 1 13.07 -15.07 12.07
N LEU A 2 12.66 -15.26 10.81
CA LEU A 2 13.18 -16.33 9.96
C LEU A 2 14.68 -16.12 9.71
N ARG A 3 15.48 -17.16 9.90
CA ARG A 3 16.94 -17.13 9.66
C ARG A 3 17.24 -17.38 8.17
N ALA A 4 18.34 -16.79 7.69
CA ALA A 4 18.80 -16.96 6.31
C ALA A 4 19.00 -18.44 5.92
N ASP A 5 19.48 -19.27 6.85
CA ASP A 5 19.72 -20.70 6.62
C ASP A 5 18.43 -21.46 6.26
N ASN A 6 17.31 -21.10 6.90
CA ASN A 6 16.01 -21.70 6.58
C ASN A 6 15.50 -21.25 5.20
N ILE A 7 15.81 -20.01 4.80
CA ILE A 7 15.42 -19.47 3.49
C ILE A 7 16.22 -20.17 2.39
N ARG A 8 17.55 -20.31 2.55
CA ARG A 8 18.38 -21.05 1.59
C ARG A 8 17.93 -22.50 1.42
N GLY A 9 17.61 -23.18 2.53
CA GLY A 9 17.08 -24.55 2.48
C GLY A 9 15.80 -24.67 1.65
N LEU A 10 14.84 -23.78 1.90
CA LEU A 10 13.56 -23.74 1.16
C LEU A 10 13.74 -23.41 -0.33
N VAL A 11 14.66 -22.49 -0.65
CA VAL A 11 14.98 -22.13 -2.03
C VAL A 11 15.66 -23.28 -2.76
N ASN A 12 16.55 -24.03 -2.09
CA ASN A 12 17.20 -25.20 -2.68
C ASN A 12 16.20 -26.35 -2.91
N GLU A 13 15.19 -26.50 -2.04
CA GLU A 13 14.19 -27.56 -2.13
C GLU A 13 13.10 -27.28 -3.19
N HIS A 14 12.59 -26.05 -3.26
CA HIS A 14 11.43 -25.70 -4.08
C HIS A 14 11.75 -24.74 -5.24
N GLY A 15 13.00 -24.28 -5.33
CA GLY A 15 13.39 -23.19 -6.22
C GLY A 15 12.87 -21.83 -5.74
N VAL A 16 13.34 -20.76 -6.41
CA VAL A 16 12.96 -19.38 -6.10
C VAL A 16 11.47 -19.14 -6.29
N ALA A 17 10.89 -19.66 -7.38
CA ALA A 17 9.47 -19.50 -7.67
C ALA A 17 8.58 -20.20 -6.61
N GLY A 18 8.97 -21.42 -6.19
CA GLY A 18 8.28 -22.14 -5.12
C GLY A 18 8.37 -21.40 -3.78
N TYR A 19 9.54 -20.85 -3.45
CA TYR A 19 9.70 -20.01 -2.26
C TYR A 19 8.80 -18.77 -2.27
N LEU A 20 8.72 -18.05 -3.40
CA LEU A 20 7.85 -16.87 -3.53
C LEU A 20 6.37 -17.21 -3.38
N GLN A 21 5.95 -18.38 -3.86
CA GLN A 21 4.59 -18.86 -3.67
C GLN A 21 4.32 -19.20 -2.21
N ILE A 22 5.23 -19.92 -1.56
CA ILE A 22 5.14 -20.23 -0.12
C ILE A 22 5.08 -18.94 0.70
N GLN A 23 5.91 -17.95 0.37
CA GLN A 23 5.91 -16.67 1.06
C GLN A 23 4.55 -15.96 0.90
N ALA A 24 4.00 -15.90 -0.31
CA ALA A 24 2.67 -15.33 -0.55
C ALA A 24 1.59 -16.09 0.23
N ASP A 25 1.62 -17.42 0.20
CA ASP A 25 0.66 -18.26 0.92
C ASP A 25 0.74 -18.05 2.44
N LEU A 26 1.95 -17.87 3.00
CA LEU A 26 2.16 -17.56 4.42
C LEU A 26 1.65 -16.17 4.82
N LEU A 27 1.77 -15.17 3.93
CA LEU A 27 1.27 -13.81 4.16
C LEU A 27 -0.26 -13.76 4.09
N GLU A 28 -0.85 -14.47 3.11
CA GLU A 28 -2.30 -14.56 2.95
C GLU A 28 -2.96 -15.53 3.94
N GLY A 29 -2.16 -16.36 4.61
CA GLY A 29 -2.66 -17.39 5.53
C GLY A 29 -3.38 -18.53 4.82
N ARG A 30 -2.96 -18.89 3.59
CA ARG A 30 -3.48 -20.06 2.88
C ARG A 30 -3.03 -21.34 3.56
N GLU A 31 -3.81 -22.41 3.40
CA GLU A 31 -3.45 -23.71 3.96
C GLU A 31 -2.22 -24.25 3.26
N THR A 32 -1.18 -24.58 4.04
CA THR A 32 -0.04 -25.32 3.49
C THR A 32 -0.50 -26.70 2.99
N PRO A 33 0.21 -27.35 2.05
CA PRO A 33 -0.15 -28.68 1.55
C PRO A 33 -0.34 -29.76 2.64
N ASN A 34 0.15 -29.51 3.84
CA ASN A 34 0.04 -30.37 5.03
C ASN A 34 -1.21 -30.08 5.90
N GLY A 35 -2.17 -29.27 5.42
CA GLY A 35 -3.40 -28.92 6.14
C GLY A 35 -3.21 -28.01 7.36
N ARG A 36 -2.00 -27.46 7.56
CA ARG A 36 -1.72 -26.48 8.62
C ARG A 36 -1.86 -25.07 8.06
N LYS A 37 -2.78 -24.29 8.60
CA LYS A 37 -2.89 -22.85 8.35
C LYS A 37 -1.81 -22.13 9.17
N VAL A 38 -0.75 -21.70 8.51
CA VAL A 38 0.33 -20.94 9.14
C VAL A 38 0.30 -19.55 8.53
N THR A 39 -0.19 -18.57 9.27
CA THR A 39 -0.09 -17.16 8.89
C THR A 39 1.13 -16.55 9.55
N ARG A 40 1.95 -15.83 8.78
CA ARG A 40 3.12 -15.10 9.28
C ARG A 40 2.94 -13.62 9.05
N ARG A 41 3.26 -12.80 10.05
CA ARG A 41 3.25 -11.34 9.86
C ARG A 41 4.48 -10.91 9.06
N PRO A 42 4.40 -9.84 8.23
CA PRO A 42 5.56 -9.34 7.51
C PRO A 42 6.73 -8.96 8.44
N ASP A 43 6.44 -8.52 9.67
CA ASP A 43 7.46 -8.18 10.69
C ASP A 43 8.28 -9.38 11.18
N GLU A 44 7.83 -10.61 10.91
CA GLU A 44 8.59 -11.82 11.25
C GLU A 44 9.71 -12.12 10.26
N PHE A 45 9.75 -11.42 9.13
CA PHE A 45 10.76 -11.53 8.09
C PHE A 45 11.84 -10.46 8.28
N SER A 46 13.11 -10.85 8.12
CA SER A 46 14.23 -9.91 8.05
C SER A 46 14.58 -9.69 6.58
N ILE A 47 14.65 -8.43 6.16
CA ILE A 47 15.04 -8.07 4.79
C ILE A 47 16.49 -8.49 4.53
N ARG A 48 17.37 -8.31 5.52
CA ARG A 48 18.74 -8.82 5.46
C ARG A 48 18.78 -10.34 5.30
N ALA A 49 18.01 -11.09 6.10
CA ALA A 49 17.98 -12.55 5.97
C ALA A 49 17.41 -13.02 4.61
N LEU A 50 16.48 -12.26 4.02
CA LEU A 50 15.98 -12.51 2.66
C LEU A 50 17.06 -12.30 1.62
N TRP A 51 17.84 -11.22 1.74
CA TRP A 51 18.99 -10.98 0.86
C TRP A 51 20.00 -12.13 0.98
N GLU A 52 20.41 -12.45 2.21
CA GLU A 52 21.36 -13.53 2.47
C GLU A 52 20.86 -14.89 1.98
N GLY A 53 19.54 -15.13 2.05
CA GLY A 53 18.89 -16.36 1.63
C GLY A 53 18.74 -16.53 0.11
N LEU A 54 18.51 -15.44 -0.62
CA LEU A 54 18.21 -15.48 -2.06
C LEU A 54 19.39 -15.12 -2.95
N VAL A 55 20.30 -14.27 -2.44
CA VAL A 55 21.43 -13.73 -3.19
C VAL A 55 22.74 -14.28 -2.65
N GLY A 56 22.98 -14.17 -1.34
CA GLY A 56 24.23 -14.56 -0.71
C GLY A 56 24.64 -13.59 0.41
N PRO A 57 25.74 -13.86 1.14
CA PRO A 57 26.19 -13.02 2.25
C PRO A 57 26.27 -11.54 1.85
N VAL A 58 25.69 -10.64 2.65
CA VAL A 58 25.65 -9.20 2.31
C VAL A 58 27.05 -8.62 2.15
N GLU A 59 28.01 -9.11 2.92
CA GLU A 59 29.41 -8.69 2.94
C GLU A 59 30.13 -8.93 1.60
N ASP A 60 29.66 -9.91 0.83
CA ASP A 60 30.30 -10.34 -0.41
C ASP A 60 29.50 -9.92 -1.65
N THR A 61 28.19 -9.66 -1.49
CA THR A 61 27.23 -9.44 -2.59
C THR A 61 26.74 -8.00 -2.73
N LEU A 62 26.81 -7.18 -1.67
CA LEU A 62 26.49 -5.75 -1.73
C LEU A 62 27.76 -4.91 -1.82
N ALA A 63 27.81 -4.00 -2.80
CA ALA A 63 28.97 -3.14 -3.03
C ALA A 63 29.28 -2.27 -1.81
N PHE A 64 28.24 -1.75 -1.17
CA PHE A 64 28.40 -0.98 0.06
C PHE A 64 29.04 -1.80 1.20
N ALA A 65 28.56 -3.01 1.46
CA ALA A 65 29.07 -3.84 2.54
C ALA A 65 30.48 -4.37 2.25
N ALA A 66 30.79 -4.71 0.99
CA ALA A 66 32.13 -5.07 0.56
C ALA A 66 33.12 -3.91 0.82
N GLY A 67 32.71 -2.68 0.49
CA GLY A 67 33.49 -1.47 0.76
C GLY A 67 33.78 -1.24 2.24
N LEU A 68 32.80 -1.47 3.13
CA LEU A 68 33.00 -1.39 4.58
C LEU A 68 34.03 -2.40 5.11
N ASN A 69 34.11 -3.57 4.48
CA ASN A 69 35.07 -4.62 4.85
C ASN A 69 36.43 -4.47 4.14
N GLY A 70 36.66 -3.36 3.43
CA GLY A 70 37.91 -3.11 2.70
C GLY A 70 38.06 -3.95 1.43
N LYS A 71 36.99 -4.63 0.98
CA LYS A 71 36.96 -5.32 -0.31
C LYS A 71 36.57 -4.32 -1.40
N GLY A 72 37.51 -3.99 -2.28
CA GLY A 72 37.27 -3.10 -3.44
C GLY A 72 36.53 -3.77 -4.61
N TYR A 73 36.00 -4.97 -4.41
CA TYR A 73 35.32 -5.76 -5.43
C TYR A 73 34.18 -6.56 -4.78
N VAL A 74 33.11 -6.77 -5.54
CA VAL A 74 32.01 -7.66 -5.19
C VAL A 74 32.33 -9.03 -5.78
N GLU A 75 32.30 -10.08 -4.97
CA GLU A 75 32.52 -11.43 -5.48
C GLU A 75 31.27 -11.81 -6.29
N ILE A 76 31.45 -12.09 -7.58
CA ILE A 76 30.37 -12.56 -8.45
C ILE A 76 30.08 -14.01 -8.03
N GLN A 77 29.27 -14.17 -6.98
CA GLN A 77 28.66 -15.45 -6.66
C GLN A 77 27.52 -15.69 -7.65
N GLU A 78 27.27 -16.97 -7.97
CA GLU A 78 26.15 -17.38 -8.79
C GLU A 78 24.86 -17.07 -8.02
N ALA A 79 24.31 -15.87 -8.23
CA ALA A 79 23.08 -15.45 -7.58
C ALA A 79 21.98 -16.44 -7.95
N ILE A 80 21.38 -17.07 -6.95
CA ILE A 80 20.31 -18.07 -7.17
C ILE A 80 19.16 -17.41 -7.96
N SER A 81 18.86 -16.14 -7.67
CA SER A 81 18.18 -15.21 -8.58
C SER A 81 18.23 -13.77 -8.06
N SER A 82 18.77 -12.84 -8.85
CA SER A 82 18.73 -11.40 -8.54
C SER A 82 17.30 -10.81 -8.58
N THR A 83 16.37 -11.44 -9.31
CA THR A 83 14.95 -11.02 -9.35
C THR A 83 14.11 -11.60 -8.21
N GLY A 84 14.61 -12.66 -7.56
CA GLY A 84 13.96 -13.31 -6.42
C GLY A 84 13.81 -12.37 -5.23
N PHE A 85 14.89 -11.66 -4.87
CA PHE A 85 14.87 -10.70 -3.77
C PHE A 85 13.87 -9.55 -4.02
N SER A 86 13.92 -8.94 -5.20
CA SER A 86 13.01 -7.84 -5.57
C SER A 86 11.53 -8.26 -5.54
N SER A 87 11.24 -9.49 -5.92
CA SER A 87 9.88 -10.05 -5.85
C SER A 87 9.47 -10.31 -4.39
N ALA A 88 10.35 -10.91 -3.59
CA ALA A 88 10.07 -11.24 -2.20
C ALA A 88 9.85 -9.99 -1.34
N ILE A 89 10.70 -8.96 -1.50
CA ILE A 89 10.53 -7.69 -0.79
C ILE A 89 9.28 -6.95 -1.26
N GLY A 90 8.95 -7.01 -2.56
CA GLY A 90 7.73 -6.44 -3.11
C GLY A 90 6.46 -6.99 -2.44
N GLN A 91 6.40 -8.31 -2.20
CA GLN A 91 5.28 -8.93 -1.49
C GLN A 91 5.17 -8.44 -0.03
N LEU A 92 6.29 -8.36 0.70
CA LEU A 92 6.29 -7.89 2.10
C LEU A 92 5.88 -6.42 2.21
N LEU A 93 6.44 -5.57 1.34
CA LEU A 93 6.10 -4.15 1.29
C LEU A 93 4.64 -3.94 0.93
N ALA A 94 4.12 -4.67 -0.06
CA ALA A 94 2.72 -4.59 -0.44
C ALA A 94 1.79 -4.99 0.71
N ALA A 95 2.09 -6.10 1.40
CA ALA A 95 1.32 -6.54 2.56
C ALA A 95 1.30 -5.48 3.66
N LYS A 96 2.45 -4.87 3.98
CA LYS A 96 2.53 -3.80 4.98
C LYS A 96 1.86 -2.49 4.56
N LEU A 97 1.95 -2.14 3.29
CA LEU A 97 1.29 -0.98 2.74
C LEU A 97 -0.23 -1.14 2.82
N ILE A 98 -0.75 -2.32 2.49
CA ILE A 98 -2.18 -2.65 2.62
C ILE A 98 -2.61 -2.62 4.09
N GLU A 99 -1.81 -3.19 5.01
CA GLU A 99 -2.08 -3.12 6.46
C GLU A 99 -2.21 -1.66 6.95
N GLY A 100 -1.34 -0.76 6.48
CA GLY A 100 -1.45 0.68 6.77
C GLY A 100 -2.63 1.36 6.08
N TYR A 101 -2.95 0.96 4.85
CA TYR A 101 -4.07 1.53 4.09
C TYR A 101 -5.43 1.17 4.69
N ASP A 102 -5.59 -0.06 5.18
CA ASP A 102 -6.82 -0.58 5.79
C ASP A 102 -6.88 -0.31 7.30
N SER A 103 -6.04 0.60 7.81
CA SER A 103 -6.06 0.97 9.22
C SER A 103 -7.44 1.51 9.64
N PRO A 104 -7.93 1.16 10.85
CA PRO A 104 -9.25 1.58 11.30
C PRO A 104 -9.32 3.09 11.56
N GLY A 105 -10.52 3.66 11.46
CA GLY A 105 -10.79 5.07 11.80
C GLY A 105 -11.08 6.00 10.62
N PHE A 106 -11.19 5.46 9.40
CA PHE A 106 -11.64 6.21 8.23
C PHE A 106 -13.12 5.93 7.95
N ILE A 107 -13.91 6.98 7.71
CA ILE A 107 -15.36 6.91 7.49
C ILE A 107 -15.74 7.26 6.04
N GLY A 108 -14.80 7.76 5.23
CA GLY A 108 -15.08 8.28 3.90
C GLY A 108 -15.79 7.29 2.99
N ASP A 109 -15.40 6.02 3.02
CA ASP A 109 -16.05 4.99 2.20
C ASP A 109 -17.50 4.68 2.64
N GLU A 110 -17.90 5.04 3.87
CA GLU A 110 -19.30 4.94 4.32
C GLU A 110 -20.15 6.14 3.84
N LEU A 111 -19.51 7.24 3.44
CA LEU A 111 -20.18 8.45 2.96
C LEU A 111 -20.45 8.44 1.46
N VAL A 112 -19.88 7.49 0.70
CA VAL A 112 -19.93 7.48 -0.76
C VAL A 112 -20.17 6.07 -1.32
N GLU A 113 -20.76 6.01 -2.50
CA GLU A 113 -20.88 4.77 -3.27
C GLU A 113 -19.81 4.73 -4.38
N THR A 114 -19.11 3.59 -4.49
CA THR A 114 -18.12 3.40 -5.56
C THR A 114 -18.81 2.89 -6.82
N MET A 115 -18.94 3.74 -7.83
CA MET A 115 -19.47 3.38 -9.14
C MET A 115 -18.32 3.20 -10.15
N PRO A 116 -18.22 2.05 -10.85
CA PRO A 116 -17.20 1.87 -11.87
C PRO A 116 -17.50 2.76 -13.09
N SER A 117 -16.50 3.51 -13.55
CA SER A 117 -16.59 4.32 -14.77
C SER A 117 -15.40 4.04 -15.70
N SER A 118 -15.65 4.11 -17.01
CA SER A 118 -14.64 4.02 -18.07
C SER A 118 -14.24 5.38 -18.64
N LEU A 119 -14.91 6.47 -18.21
CA LEU A 119 -14.69 7.82 -18.71
C LEU A 119 -13.70 8.56 -17.80
N ARG A 120 -12.77 9.32 -18.39
CA ARG A 120 -11.74 10.09 -17.64
C ARG A 120 -12.29 11.30 -16.89
N GLY A 121 -13.46 11.76 -17.29
CA GLY A 121 -14.20 12.83 -16.63
C GLY A 121 -15.66 12.74 -17.02
N GLU A 122 -16.52 12.78 -16.00
CA GLU A 122 -17.96 12.74 -16.17
C GLU A 122 -18.56 14.02 -15.58
N ARG A 123 -19.54 14.56 -16.28
CA ARG A 123 -20.42 15.58 -15.73
C ARG A 123 -21.66 14.88 -15.23
N LEU A 124 -21.79 14.81 -13.91
CA LEU A 124 -23.00 14.33 -13.27
C LEU A 124 -23.91 15.54 -13.07
N ALA A 125 -25.10 15.47 -13.68
CA ALA A 125 -26.15 16.45 -13.43
C ALA A 125 -26.75 16.14 -12.05
N GLY A 126 -26.58 17.07 -11.11
CA GLY A 126 -27.23 17.04 -9.81
C GLY A 126 -28.28 18.14 -9.70
N PHE A 127 -29.13 18.00 -8.69
CA PHE A 127 -30.03 19.06 -8.25
C PHE A 127 -29.45 19.72 -7.00
N THR A 128 -29.58 21.03 -6.86
CA THR A 128 -29.29 21.67 -5.57
C THR A 128 -30.24 21.10 -4.51
N ALA A 129 -29.72 20.87 -3.29
CA ALA A 129 -30.54 20.39 -2.19
C ALA A 129 -31.71 21.35 -1.95
N LEU A 130 -32.91 20.78 -1.77
CA LEU A 130 -34.11 21.53 -1.38
C LEU A 130 -33.81 22.34 -0.11
N GLN A 131 -34.22 23.61 -0.08
CA GLN A 131 -34.11 24.40 1.14
C GLN A 131 -34.87 23.68 2.26
N GLY A 132 -34.21 23.54 3.43
CA GLY A 132 -34.83 22.89 4.58
C GLY A 132 -36.07 23.66 5.05
N PRO A 133 -36.97 22.99 5.82
CA PRO A 133 -38.19 23.62 6.31
C PRO A 133 -37.85 24.85 7.16
N LYS A 134 -38.39 26.00 6.78
CA LYS A 134 -38.28 27.25 7.53
C LYS A 134 -39.46 27.38 8.50
N PRO A 135 -39.27 28.03 9.67
CA PRO A 135 -40.38 28.31 10.57
C PRO A 135 -41.37 29.25 9.88
N VAL A 136 -42.61 28.79 9.73
CA VAL A 136 -43.74 29.57 9.18
C VAL A 136 -44.62 29.99 10.35
N GLY A 137 -44.95 31.29 10.45
CA GLY A 137 -45.86 31.81 11.46
C GLY A 137 -47.30 31.32 11.22
N GLU A 138 -48.12 31.30 12.28
CA GLU A 138 -49.55 30.96 12.13
C GLU A 138 -50.21 31.90 11.10
N LEU A 139 -50.95 31.32 10.15
CA LEU A 139 -51.60 32.00 9.00
C LEU A 139 -50.65 32.53 7.90
N ALA A 140 -49.34 32.29 7.95
CA ALA A 140 -48.44 32.65 6.86
C ALA A 140 -48.41 31.59 5.74
N GLN A 141 -48.18 32.02 4.50
CA GLN A 141 -47.98 31.13 3.36
C GLN A 141 -46.61 30.46 3.43
N TYR A 142 -46.55 29.20 3.00
CA TYR A 142 -45.29 28.49 2.80
C TYR A 142 -44.49 29.14 1.67
N GLU A 143 -43.17 29.20 1.82
CA GLU A 143 -42.27 29.67 0.78
C GLU A 143 -42.06 28.59 -0.27
N ASP A 144 -42.19 28.94 -1.56
CA ASP A 144 -41.97 28.01 -2.66
C ASP A 144 -40.48 27.68 -2.82
N SER A 145 -40.16 26.39 -2.87
CA SER A 145 -38.80 25.92 -3.13
C SER A 145 -38.59 25.72 -4.63
N THR A 146 -37.60 26.40 -5.22
CA THR A 146 -37.23 26.25 -6.64
C THR A 146 -36.05 25.31 -6.81
N PHE A 147 -36.04 24.50 -7.87
CA PHE A 147 -34.91 23.66 -8.26
C PHE A 147 -33.93 24.47 -9.13
N THR A 148 -32.63 24.38 -8.83
CA THR A 148 -31.58 24.88 -9.74
C THR A 148 -30.63 23.74 -10.08
N ASP A 149 -30.32 23.58 -11.36
CA ASP A 149 -29.40 22.54 -11.83
C ASP A 149 -27.98 22.86 -11.35
N LYS A 150 -27.33 21.89 -10.69
CA LYS A 150 -25.92 21.97 -10.32
C LYS A 150 -25.18 20.84 -11.02
N PHE A 151 -24.18 21.20 -11.82
CA PHE A 151 -23.30 20.23 -12.45
C PHE A 151 -22.08 19.99 -11.58
N VAL A 152 -21.79 18.72 -11.28
CA VAL A 152 -20.54 18.32 -10.63
C VAL A 152 -19.69 17.60 -11.67
N GLY A 153 -18.49 18.12 -11.93
CA GLY A 153 -17.52 17.50 -12.81
C GLY A 153 -16.53 16.64 -12.01
N THR A 154 -16.33 15.39 -12.43
CA THR A 154 -15.26 14.55 -11.90
C THR A 154 -14.04 14.63 -12.83
N ARG A 155 -12.83 14.71 -12.25
CA ARG A 155 -11.56 14.65 -12.99
C ARG A 155 -10.67 13.57 -12.41
N GLU A 156 -10.32 12.58 -13.21
CA GLU A 156 -9.38 11.54 -12.80
C GLU A 156 -7.97 12.13 -12.61
N THR A 157 -7.35 11.86 -11.47
CA THR A 157 -5.96 12.25 -11.19
C THR A 157 -5.20 11.08 -10.58
N LYS A 158 -4.22 10.56 -11.33
CA LYS A 158 -3.30 9.52 -10.84
C LYS A 158 -2.40 10.09 -9.77
N ARG A 159 -2.33 9.43 -8.62
CA ARG A 159 -1.44 9.79 -7.52
C ARG A 159 -0.67 8.59 -7.03
N GLY A 160 0.62 8.77 -6.81
CA GLY A 160 1.52 7.73 -6.34
C GLY A 160 2.82 8.33 -5.85
N ARG A 161 3.57 7.55 -5.08
CA ARG A 161 4.88 7.92 -4.56
C ARG A 161 5.79 6.71 -4.64
N LEU A 162 7.06 6.94 -4.96
CA LEU A 162 8.07 5.89 -5.01
C LEU A 162 8.73 5.74 -3.64
N LEU A 163 8.87 4.50 -3.19
CA LEU A 163 9.66 4.13 -2.02
C LEU A 163 10.99 3.54 -2.52
N SER A 164 12.07 4.31 -2.39
CA SER A 164 13.41 3.87 -2.77
C SER A 164 14.13 3.29 -1.55
N ILE A 165 14.75 2.11 -1.72
CA ILE A 165 15.50 1.41 -0.69
C ILE A 165 16.96 1.36 -1.12
N SER A 166 17.87 1.84 -0.28
CA SER A 166 19.32 1.79 -0.53
C SER A 166 19.92 0.46 -0.07
N GLU A 167 21.10 0.10 -0.61
CA GLU A 167 21.87 -1.06 -0.13
C GLU A 167 22.21 -0.92 1.37
N GLU A 168 22.56 0.28 1.82
CA GLU A 168 22.86 0.58 3.22
C GLU A 168 21.66 0.25 4.13
N ALA A 169 20.45 0.60 3.68
CA ALA A 169 19.23 0.32 4.41
C ALA A 169 18.98 -1.20 4.53
N VAL A 170 19.34 -1.99 3.52
CA VAL A 170 19.25 -3.47 3.58
C VAL A 170 20.30 -4.04 4.55
N VAL A 171 21.53 -3.52 4.52
CA VAL A 171 22.63 -4.00 5.38
C VAL A 171 22.36 -3.74 6.86
N PHE A 172 21.82 -2.57 7.18
CA PHE A 172 21.56 -2.13 8.55
C PHE A 172 20.10 -2.32 9.00
N ASP A 173 19.27 -3.07 8.25
CA ASP A 173 17.89 -3.36 8.66
C ASP A 173 17.83 -4.35 9.83
N GLN A 174 17.92 -3.81 11.05
CA GLN A 174 17.78 -4.56 12.29
C GLN A 174 16.40 -4.42 12.94
N THR A 175 15.68 -3.35 12.60
CA THR A 175 14.47 -2.92 13.32
C THR A 175 13.21 -2.96 12.47
N GLY A 176 13.29 -3.38 11.19
CA GLY A 176 12.13 -3.42 10.29
C GLY A 176 11.64 -2.03 9.92
N GLN A 177 12.50 -1.01 10.00
CA GLN A 177 12.12 0.38 9.69
C GLN A 177 11.61 0.53 8.26
N ILE A 178 12.13 -0.26 7.33
CA ILE A 178 11.66 -0.29 5.94
C ILE A 178 10.18 -0.69 5.89
N LEU A 179 9.78 -1.72 6.64
CA LEU A 179 8.39 -2.19 6.71
C LEU A 179 7.49 -1.16 7.40
N LEU A 180 7.97 -0.50 8.45
CA LEU A 180 7.25 0.59 9.12
C LEU A 180 7.01 1.78 8.18
N LEU A 181 8.00 2.14 7.37
CA LEU A 181 7.85 3.20 6.37
C LEU A 181 6.82 2.82 5.29
N ALA A 182 6.78 1.56 4.86
CA ALA A 182 5.78 1.08 3.92
C ALA A 182 4.36 1.19 4.49
N SER A 183 4.17 0.80 5.75
CA SER A 183 2.88 0.94 6.45
C SER A 183 2.45 2.40 6.56
N ARG A 184 3.34 3.31 7.00
CA ARG A 184 3.08 4.76 7.04
C ARG A 184 2.73 5.34 5.67
N LEU A 185 3.36 4.86 4.60
CA LEU A 185 3.03 5.30 3.25
C LEU A 185 1.58 4.90 2.87
N GLY A 186 1.16 3.69 3.28
CA GLY A 186 -0.23 3.24 3.16
C GLY A 186 -1.21 4.13 3.91
N GLU A 187 -0.91 4.46 5.18
CA GLU A 187 -1.73 5.36 5.99
C GLU A 187 -1.88 6.74 5.35
N ILE A 188 -0.78 7.33 4.86
CA ILE A 188 -0.79 8.64 4.18
C ILE A 188 -1.63 8.57 2.90
N ALA A 189 -1.52 7.48 2.12
CA ALA A 189 -2.32 7.28 0.93
C ALA A 189 -3.82 7.20 1.26
N ARG A 190 -4.17 6.52 2.35
CA ARG A 190 -5.56 6.43 2.84
C ARG A 190 -6.08 7.77 3.37
N GLN A 191 -5.29 8.49 4.16
CA GLN A 191 -5.63 9.84 4.65
C GLN A 191 -5.91 10.81 3.50
N GLU A 192 -5.12 10.74 2.42
CA GLU A 192 -5.32 11.60 1.26
C GLU A 192 -6.59 11.25 0.47
N ARG A 193 -6.98 9.97 0.42
CA ARG A 193 -8.29 9.55 -0.12
C ARG A 193 -9.42 10.06 0.78
N GLU A 194 -9.33 9.83 2.07
CA GLU A 194 -10.32 10.25 3.07
C GLU A 194 -10.58 11.76 2.99
N ARG A 195 -9.51 12.56 3.01
CA ARG A 195 -9.56 14.02 2.92
C ARG A 195 -10.32 14.48 1.68
N ARG A 196 -10.17 13.80 0.54
CA ARG A 196 -10.88 14.15 -0.68
C ARG A 196 -12.34 13.77 -0.65
N ILE A 197 -12.66 12.59 -0.14
CA ILE A 197 -14.04 12.16 0.01
C ILE A 197 -14.79 13.14 0.90
N VAL A 198 -14.23 13.46 2.07
CA VAL A 198 -14.84 14.41 3.01
C VAL A 198 -15.00 15.79 2.38
N ARG A 199 -13.97 16.34 1.71
CA ARG A 199 -14.06 17.64 1.01
C ARG A 199 -15.14 17.66 -0.08
N ALA A 200 -15.28 16.56 -0.82
CA ALA A 200 -16.31 16.43 -1.84
C ALA A 200 -17.71 16.36 -1.23
N VAL A 201 -17.89 15.62 -0.13
CA VAL A 201 -19.18 15.47 0.56
C VAL A 201 -19.64 16.78 1.19
N ILE A 202 -18.73 17.54 1.82
CA ILE A 202 -19.07 18.85 2.42
C ILE A 202 -19.10 19.98 1.38
N ASP A 203 -18.91 19.68 0.09
CA ASP A 203 -18.90 20.65 -1.00
C ASP A 203 -17.91 21.82 -0.79
N ALA A 204 -16.80 21.56 -0.09
CA ALA A 204 -15.83 22.59 0.29
C ALA A 204 -15.13 23.25 -0.91
N ASP A 205 -15.08 22.54 -2.05
CA ASP A 205 -14.40 22.99 -3.25
C ASP A 205 -15.37 23.64 -4.28
N SER A 206 -16.66 23.82 -3.92
CA SER A 206 -17.71 24.38 -4.79
C SER A 206 -17.52 25.84 -5.24
N GLY A 207 -16.59 26.57 -4.62
CA GLY A 207 -16.23 27.94 -4.99
C GLY A 207 -15.00 28.05 -5.89
N GLU A 208 -14.19 26.99 -6.03
CA GLU A 208 -13.07 26.97 -6.96
C GLU A 208 -13.58 26.48 -8.31
N VAL A 209 -14.05 27.43 -9.12
CA VAL A 209 -14.20 27.22 -10.55
C VAL A 209 -12.81 26.94 -11.11
N VAL A 210 -12.53 25.68 -11.43
CA VAL A 210 -11.38 25.24 -12.24
C VAL A 210 -11.89 24.65 -13.54
#